data_AF-A0A3D4E708-F1
#
_entry.id   AF-A0A3D4E708-F1
#
_cell.length_a   1.000
_cell.length_b   1.000
_cell.length_c   1.000
_cell.angle_alpha   90.00
_cell.angle_beta   90.00
_cell.angle_gamma   90.00
#
_symmetry.space_group_name_H-M   'P 1'
#
loop_
_entity.id
_entity.type
_entity.pdbx_description
1 polymer ?
#
loop_
_entity_poly.entity_id
_entity_poly.type
_entity_poly.pdbx_seq_one_letter_code
_entity_poly.pdbx_strand_id
1 'polypeptide(L)'
;MLQERINKKALVDFISGPVLLHFTLPFVMIYLCAGTIAQKYVGLYEATHIFFSSLIVWLGFLPLPGFPVVLAVMFVNLAGKLIFKSPWTLRNSGIIITHIAVMMLLLGGLITALFSREGFVDLMQGDNKAYVTDYHAREFIIRDE
;
A
#
# COMPACT_ATOMS: atom_id res chain seq x y z
N MET A 1 -1.39 4.00 -38.82
CA MET A 1 -0.39 2.99 -38.40
C MET A 1 0.86 3.56 -37.75
N LEU A 2 1.59 4.52 -38.35
CA LEU A 2 2.85 5.03 -37.79
C LEU A 2 2.67 5.83 -36.48
N GLN A 3 1.68 6.74 -36.43
CA GLN A 3 1.37 7.54 -35.24
C GLN A 3 1.02 6.67 -34.02
N GLU A 4 0.29 5.58 -34.24
CA GLU A 4 -0.12 4.65 -33.19
C GLU A 4 1.07 3.87 -32.61
N ARG A 5 2.04 3.50 -33.44
CA ARG A 5 3.29 2.86 -32.99
C ARG A 5 4.16 3.82 -32.18
N ILE A 6 4.20 5.10 -32.55
CA ILE A 6 4.95 6.14 -31.82
C ILE A 6 4.34 6.36 -30.43
N ASN A 7 3.01 6.48 -30.34
CA ASN A 7 2.32 6.65 -29.05
C ASN A 7 2.50 5.45 -28.11
N LYS A 8 2.48 4.22 -28.63
CA LYS A 8 2.72 3.01 -27.82
C LYS A 8 4.14 2.99 -27.24
N LYS A 9 5.15 3.36 -28.03
CA LYS A 9 6.54 3.44 -27.55
C LYS A 9 6.70 4.50 -26.45
N ALA A 10 6.16 5.70 -26.67
CA ALA A 10 6.21 6.78 -25.69
C ALA A 10 5.52 6.40 -24.38
N LEU A 11 4.38 5.70 -24.44
CA LEU A 11 3.66 5.22 -23.26
C LEU A 11 4.48 4.21 -22.46
N VAL A 12 5.08 3.21 -23.13
CA VAL A 12 5.95 2.22 -22.48
C VAL A 12 7.18 2.90 -21.87
N ASP A 13 7.76 3.87 -22.57
CA ASP A 13 8.91 4.61 -22.06
C ASP A 13 8.59 5.44 -20.82
N PHE A 14 7.40 6.03 -20.77
CA PHE A 14 6.90 6.77 -19.61
C PHE A 14 6.58 5.85 -18.43
N ILE A 15 5.78 4.79 -18.65
CA ILE A 15 5.38 3.85 -17.59
C ILE A 15 6.58 3.11 -17.03
N SER A 16 7.55 2.72 -17.85
CA SER A 16 8.77 2.03 -17.41
C SER A 16 9.90 2.98 -17.02
N GLY A 17 9.65 4.29 -17.00
CA GLY A 17 10.63 5.32 -16.73
C GLY A 17 10.90 5.53 -15.24
N PRO A 18 12.11 5.97 -14.85
CA PRO A 18 12.42 6.26 -13.46
C PRO A 18 11.67 7.49 -12.93
N VAL A 19 11.25 8.41 -13.81
CA VAL A 19 10.58 9.67 -13.43
C VAL A 19 9.32 9.41 -12.60
N LEU A 20 8.51 8.45 -13.05
CA LEU A 20 7.27 8.09 -12.36
C LEU A 20 7.53 7.59 -10.93
N LEU A 21 8.56 6.75 -10.75
CA LEU A 21 8.99 6.26 -9.44
C LEU A 21 9.46 7.40 -8.52
N HIS A 22 10.28 8.32 -9.04
CA HIS A 22 10.79 9.46 -8.26
C HIS A 22 9.67 10.38 -7.79
N PHE A 23 8.57 10.46 -8.55
CA PHE A 23 7.40 11.21 -8.14
C PHE A 23 6.57 10.45 -7.10
N THR A 24 6.34 9.14 -7.27
CA THR A 24 5.50 8.37 -6.33
C THR A 24 6.19 8.12 -4.97
N LEU A 25 7.51 7.94 -4.94
CA LEU A 25 8.24 7.57 -3.72
C LEU A 25 8.08 8.58 -2.57
N PRO A 26 8.27 9.90 -2.76
CA PRO A 26 8.04 10.89 -1.71
C PRO A 26 6.61 10.88 -1.17
N PHE A 27 5.60 10.69 -2.02
CA PHE A 27 4.21 10.58 -1.56
C PHE A 27 4.02 9.37 -0.63
N VAL A 28 4.54 8.20 -1.02
CA VAL A 28 4.51 7.00 -0.16
C VAL A 28 5.18 7.27 1.18
N MET A 29 6.35 7.91 1.19
CA MET A 29 7.04 8.26 2.43
C MET A 29 6.22 9.20 3.31
N ILE A 30 5.63 10.26 2.73
CA ILE A 30 4.80 11.21 3.48
C ILE A 30 3.59 10.51 4.09
N TYR A 31 2.88 9.67 3.32
CA TYR A 31 1.74 8.89 3.82
C TYR A 31 2.14 7.96 4.96
N LEU A 32 3.26 7.24 4.82
CA LEU A 32 3.76 6.35 5.86
C LEU A 32 4.11 7.12 7.13
N CYS A 33 4.89 8.19 7.05
CA CYS A 33 5.26 8.99 8.21
C CYS A 33 4.04 9.64 8.88
N ALA A 34 3.17 10.29 8.11
CA ALA A 34 1.98 10.95 8.65
C ALA A 34 1.01 9.92 9.27
N GLY A 35 0.77 8.80 8.60
CA GLY A 35 -0.07 7.72 9.10
C GLY A 35 0.48 7.13 10.40
N THR A 36 1.78 6.84 10.49
CA THR A 36 2.39 6.31 11.73
C THR A 36 2.36 7.31 12.87
N ILE A 37 2.54 8.60 12.60
CA ILE A 37 2.37 9.64 13.62
C ILE A 37 0.90 9.69 14.09
N ALA A 38 -0.06 9.63 13.16
CA ALA A 38 -1.48 9.66 13.47
C ALA A 38 -1.92 8.42 14.28
N GLN A 39 -1.38 7.24 13.95
CA GLN A 39 -1.65 5.97 14.66
C GLN A 39 -1.46 6.10 16.17
N LYS A 40 -0.47 6.89 16.62
CA LYS A 40 -0.24 7.16 18.04
C LYS A 40 -1.46 7.80 18.72
N TYR A 41 -2.20 8.66 18.03
CA TYR A 41 -3.25 9.50 18.62
C TYR A 41 -4.67 8.96 18.38
N VAL A 42 -4.92 8.38 17.20
CA VAL A 42 -6.27 7.88 16.83
C VAL A 42 -6.39 6.36 16.87
N GLY A 43 -5.29 5.65 17.12
CA GLY A 43 -5.24 4.19 17.07
C GLY A 43 -5.01 3.64 15.66
N LEU A 44 -4.71 2.33 15.60
CA LEU A 44 -4.31 1.66 14.36
C LEU A 44 -5.43 1.63 13.32
N TYR A 45 -6.63 1.25 13.75
CA TYR A 45 -7.80 1.10 12.89
C TYR A 45 -8.16 2.40 12.17
N GLU A 46 -8.41 3.47 12.93
CA GLU A 46 -8.81 4.77 12.37
C GLU A 46 -7.73 5.41 11.51
N ALA A 47 -6.46 5.35 11.93
CA ALA A 47 -5.38 5.90 11.13
C ALA A 47 -5.24 5.18 9.78
N THR A 48 -5.49 3.87 9.75
CA THR A 48 -5.48 3.09 8.52
C THR A 48 -6.60 3.52 7.58
N HIS A 49 -7.81 3.68 8.11
CA HIS A 49 -8.96 4.14 7.34
C HIS A 49 -8.73 5.54 6.72
N ILE A 50 -8.18 6.48 7.49
CA ILE A 50 -7.95 7.86 7.05
C ILE A 50 -6.81 7.95 6.03
N PHE A 51 -5.64 7.35 6.32
CA PHE A 51 -4.43 7.56 5.52
C PHE A 51 -4.18 6.49 4.45
N PHE A 52 -4.53 5.23 4.72
CA PHE A 52 -4.12 4.09 3.90
C PHE A 52 -5.25 3.46 3.07
N SER A 53 -6.51 3.64 3.46
CA SER A 53 -7.67 3.09 2.72
C SER A 53 -8.34 4.07 1.75
N SER A 54 -8.16 5.38 1.96
CA SER A 54 -8.82 6.41 1.16
C SER A 54 -8.21 6.51 -0.25
N LEU A 55 -9.05 6.46 -1.28
CA LEU A 55 -8.63 6.63 -2.69
C LEU A 55 -8.31 8.08 -3.06
N ILE A 56 -9.00 9.03 -2.44
CA ILE A 56 -8.81 10.47 -2.62
C ILE A 56 -8.73 11.08 -1.24
N VAL A 57 -7.72 11.91 -1.02
CA VAL A 57 -7.55 12.66 0.22
C VAL A 57 -7.74 14.14 -0.10
N TRP A 58 -8.57 14.82 0.67
CA TRP A 58 -8.86 16.23 0.46
C TRP A 58 -7.94 17.08 1.35
N LEU A 59 -7.11 17.92 0.73
CA LEU A 59 -6.34 18.94 1.43
C LEU A 59 -7.07 20.28 1.26
N GLY A 60 -8.05 20.53 2.13
CA GLY A 60 -8.99 21.63 1.95
C GLY A 60 -9.86 21.39 0.70
N PHE A 61 -9.68 22.21 -0.33
CA PHE A 61 -10.41 22.08 -1.61
C PHE A 61 -9.67 21.26 -2.67
N LEU A 62 -8.41 20.88 -2.43
CA LEU A 62 -7.59 20.20 -3.42
C LEU A 62 -7.70 18.67 -3.25
N PRO A 63 -8.22 17.92 -4.25
CA PRO A 63 -8.20 16.47 -4.21
C PRO A 63 -6.79 15.97 -4.54
N LEU A 64 -6.21 15.20 -3.63
CA LEU A 64 -4.92 14.53 -3.81
C LEU A 64 -5.13 13.02 -3.98
N PRO A 65 -4.25 12.34 -4.73
CA PRO A 65 -4.31 10.89 -4.88
C PRO A 65 -4.04 10.24 -3.52
N GLY A 66 -4.97 9.43 -3.05
CA GLY A 66 -4.81 8.69 -1.82
C GLY A 66 -3.77 7.57 -1.94
N PHE A 67 -3.38 7.01 -0.80
CA PHE A 67 -2.29 6.04 -0.72
C PHE A 67 -2.45 4.82 -1.65
N PRO A 68 -3.62 4.16 -1.76
CA PRO A 68 -3.80 3.03 -2.67
C PRO A 68 -3.56 3.40 -4.14
N VAL A 69 -3.94 4.62 -4.55
CA VAL A 69 -3.74 5.11 -5.92
C VAL A 69 -2.26 5.30 -6.20
N VAL A 70 -1.52 5.91 -5.27
CA VAL A 70 -0.07 6.09 -5.41
C VAL A 70 0.64 4.73 -5.47
N LEU A 71 0.26 3.78 -4.62
CA LEU A 71 0.81 2.42 -4.65
C LEU A 71 0.50 1.69 -5.97
N ALA A 72 -0.72 1.81 -6.50
CA ALA A 72 -1.08 1.21 -7.77
C ALA A 72 -0.24 1.76 -8.94
N VAL A 73 -0.04 3.08 -8.98
CA VAL A 73 0.83 3.72 -9.99
C VAL A 73 2.28 3.22 -9.87
N MET A 74 2.80 3.14 -8.64
CA MET A 74 4.15 2.63 -8.38
C MET A 74 4.28 1.15 -8.79
N PHE A 75 3.28 0.32 -8.52
CA PHE A 75 3.25 -1.08 -8.92
C PHE A 75 3.30 -1.23 -10.45
N VAL A 76 2.47 -0.48 -11.18
CA VAL A 76 2.45 -0.49 -12.65
C VAL A 76 3.81 -0.02 -13.21
N ASN A 77 4.44 0.97 -12.59
CA ASN A 77 5.78 1.43 -12.98
C ASN A 77 6.84 0.33 -12.84
N LEU A 78 6.90 -0.31 -11.67
CA LEU A 78 7.86 -1.38 -11.39
C LEU A 78 7.64 -2.59 -12.30
N ALA A 79 6.38 -2.98 -12.51
CA ALA A 79 6.02 -4.06 -13.42
C ALA A 79 6.41 -3.73 -14.86
N GLY A 80 6.10 -2.51 -15.33
CA GLY A 80 6.48 -2.05 -16.66
C GLY A 80 7.99 -2.04 -16.86
N LYS A 81 8.77 -1.59 -15.86
CA LYS A 81 10.23 -1.63 -15.93
C LYS A 81 10.75 -3.07 -15.98
N LEU A 82 10.22 -3.96 -15.15
CA LEU A 82 10.65 -5.37 -15.12
C LEU A 82 10.36 -6.10 -16.44
N ILE A 83 9.17 -5.89 -17.02
CA ILE A 83 8.74 -6.58 -18.23
C ILE A 83 9.41 -6.01 -19.49
N PHE A 84 9.50 -4.68 -19.61
CA PHE A 84 9.90 -4.04 -20.88
C PHE A 84 11.35 -3.54 -20.93
N LYS A 85 12.01 -3.28 -19.79
CA LYS A 85 13.33 -2.63 -19.77
C LYS A 85 14.42 -3.40 -19.02
N SER A 86 14.06 -4.33 -18.14
CA SER A 86 15.05 -5.09 -17.37
C SER A 86 15.64 -6.25 -18.19
N PRO A 87 16.97 -6.35 -18.29
CA PRO A 87 17.60 -7.51 -18.93
C PRO A 87 17.57 -8.72 -17.98
N TRP A 88 16.96 -9.81 -18.43
CA TRP A 88 16.84 -11.07 -17.67
C TRP A 88 18.13 -11.89 -17.74
N THR A 89 19.19 -11.39 -17.12
CA THR A 89 20.49 -12.05 -17.06
C THR A 89 20.93 -12.30 -15.62
N LEU A 90 21.76 -13.32 -15.42
CA LEU A 90 22.29 -13.66 -14.08
C LEU A 90 23.09 -12.50 -13.45
N ARG A 91 23.77 -11.71 -14.29
CA ARG A 91 24.49 -10.49 -13.88
C ARG A 91 23.57 -9.41 -13.30
N ASN A 92 22.32 -9.35 -13.75
CA ASN A 92 21.32 -8.39 -13.28
C ASN A 92 20.31 -8.99 -12.29
N SER A 93 20.58 -10.20 -11.80
CA SER A 93 19.69 -10.93 -10.87
C SER A 93 19.29 -10.09 -9.65
N GLY A 94 20.22 -9.33 -9.06
CA GLY A 94 19.92 -8.44 -7.93
C GLY A 94 18.85 -7.38 -8.24
N ILE A 95 18.88 -6.80 -9.45
CA ILE A 95 17.87 -5.83 -9.90
C ILE A 95 16.52 -6.51 -10.09
N ILE A 96 16.49 -7.70 -10.69
CA ILE A 96 15.26 -8.46 -10.93
C ILE A 96 14.63 -8.87 -9.60
N ILE A 97 15.42 -9.46 -8.70
CA ILE A 97 14.98 -9.90 -7.37
C ILE A 97 14.41 -8.74 -6.56
N THR A 98 15.07 -7.58 -6.56
CA THR A 98 14.57 -6.41 -5.82
C THR A 98 13.25 -5.89 -6.37
N HIS A 99 13.06 -5.83 -7.69
CA HIS A 99 11.78 -5.40 -8.26
C HIS A 99 10.66 -6.40 -7.95
N ILE A 100 10.95 -7.70 -8.05
CA ILE A 100 10.00 -8.76 -7.69
C ILE A 100 9.65 -8.69 -6.20
N ALA A 101 10.63 -8.53 -5.32
CA ALA A 101 10.42 -8.45 -3.88
C ALA A 101 9.54 -7.26 -3.49
N VAL A 102 9.80 -6.07 -4.04
CA VAL A 102 8.95 -4.89 -3.78
C VAL A 102 7.55 -5.11 -4.32
N MET A 103 7.39 -5.63 -5.54
CA MET A 103 6.07 -5.94 -6.08
C MET A 103 5.32 -6.98 -5.25
N MET A 104 6.02 -7.97 -4.69
CA MET A 104 5.45 -8.96 -3.79
C MET A 104 4.95 -8.31 -2.49
N LEU A 105 5.70 -7.35 -1.93
CA LEU A 105 5.25 -6.59 -0.75
C LEU A 105 3.99 -5.76 -1.04
N LEU A 106 3.94 -5.09 -2.20
CA LEU A 106 2.79 -4.29 -2.61
C LEU A 106 1.55 -5.18 -2.85
N LEU A 107 1.72 -6.32 -3.51
CA LEU A 107 0.65 -7.32 -3.68
C LEU A 107 0.18 -7.89 -2.35
N GLY A 108 1.11 -8.23 -1.45
CA GLY A 108 0.79 -8.70 -0.11
C GLY A 108 -0.03 -7.68 0.66
N GLY A 109 0.39 -6.41 0.65
CA GLY A 109 -0.36 -5.31 1.26
C GLY A 109 -1.76 -5.14 0.66
N LEU A 110 -1.91 -5.25 -0.67
CA LEU A 110 -3.22 -5.21 -1.33
C LEU A 110 -4.12 -6.37 -0.90
N ILE A 111 -3.60 -7.59 -0.85
CA ILE A 111 -4.35 -8.77 -0.40
C ILE A 111 -4.79 -8.57 1.06
N THR A 112 -3.89 -8.12 1.94
CA THR A 112 -4.23 -7.80 3.32
C THR A 112 -5.32 -6.73 3.40
N ALA A 113 -5.23 -5.66 2.62
CA ALA A 113 -6.23 -4.59 2.63
C ALA A 113 -7.63 -5.07 2.19
N LEU A 114 -7.72 -6.06 1.29
CA LEU A 114 -8.99 -6.57 0.78
C LEU A 114 -9.60 -7.69 1.63
N PHE A 115 -8.77 -8.50 2.30
CA PHE A 115 -9.22 -9.74 2.93
C PHE A 115 -8.97 -9.83 4.44
N SER A 116 -8.17 -8.92 5.02
CA SER A 116 -7.87 -8.94 6.45
C SER A 116 -9.10 -8.57 7.29
N ARG A 117 -9.19 -9.16 8.48
CA ARG A 117 -10.12 -8.75 9.53
C ARG A 117 -9.32 -8.27 10.73
N GLU A 118 -9.71 -7.14 11.28
CA GLU A 118 -9.03 -6.50 12.40
C GLU A 118 -9.90 -6.60 13.66
N GLY A 119 -9.24 -6.76 14.80
CA GLY A 119 -9.85 -6.80 16.12
C GLY A 119 -8.79 -6.52 17.18
N PHE A 120 -9.20 -6.40 18.43
CA PHE A 120 -8.30 -6.15 19.55
C PHE A 120 -8.44 -7.21 20.63
N VAL A 121 -7.38 -7.37 21.41
CA VAL A 121 -7.39 -8.16 22.64
C VAL A 121 -7.07 -7.21 23.77
N ASP A 122 -8.03 -7.00 24.66
CA ASP A 122 -7.82 -6.24 25.89
C ASP A 122 -7.21 -7.17 26.94
N LEU A 123 -5.90 -7.04 27.20
CA LEU A 123 -5.18 -7.87 28.17
C LEU A 123 -4.68 -7.01 29.32
N MET A 124 -5.03 -7.39 30.56
CA MET A 124 -4.39 -6.83 31.74
C MET A 124 -3.13 -7.63 32.10
N GLN A 125 -2.25 -7.04 32.91
CA GLN A 125 -1.02 -7.73 33.32
C GLN A 125 -1.35 -8.95 34.19
N GLY A 126 -1.00 -10.14 33.70
CA GLY A 126 -1.35 -11.42 34.32
C GLY A 126 -2.54 -12.14 33.68
N ASP A 127 -3.27 -11.49 32.78
CA ASP A 127 -4.37 -12.12 32.04
C ASP A 127 -3.87 -13.09 30.96
N ASN A 128 -4.65 -14.15 30.75
CA ASN A 128 -4.58 -14.99 29.56
C ASN A 128 -5.97 -15.07 28.93
N LYS A 129 -6.17 -14.39 27.78
CA LYS A 129 -7.42 -14.43 27.02
C LYS A 129 -7.15 -15.06 25.65
N ALA A 130 -8.03 -15.98 25.24
CA ALA A 130 -7.93 -16.71 23.98
C ALA A 130 -9.00 -16.27 22.95
N TYR A 131 -9.53 -15.05 23.08
CA TYR A 131 -10.53 -14.48 22.18
C TYR A 131 -10.10 -13.08 21.72
N VAL A 132 -10.59 -12.69 20.55
CA VAL A 132 -10.37 -11.37 19.92
C VAL A 132 -11.73 -10.71 19.80
N THR A 133 -11.82 -9.44 20.18
CA THR A 133 -13.06 -8.65 20.10
C THR A 133 -13.04 -7.76 18.85
N ASP A 134 -14.17 -7.65 18.19
CA ASP A 134 -14.37 -6.82 17.01
C ASP A 134 -14.56 -5.35 17.42
N TYR A 135 -14.03 -4.41 16.63
CA TYR A 135 -14.14 -2.97 16.91
C TYR A 135 -15.57 -2.42 16.82
N HIS A 136 -16.45 -3.07 16.03
CA HIS A 136 -17.81 -2.60 15.74
C HIS A 136 -18.89 -3.49 16.35
N ALA A 137 -18.61 -4.79 16.54
CA ALA A 137 -19.59 -5.70 17.12
C ALA A 137 -19.64 -5.56 18.65
N ARG A 138 -20.80 -5.17 19.17
CA ARG A 138 -21.08 -5.19 20.61
C ARG A 138 -21.63 -6.57 20.99
N GLU A 139 -20.80 -7.39 21.60
CA GLU A 139 -21.20 -8.68 22.15
C GLU A 139 -21.57 -8.55 23.63
N PHE A 140 -22.73 -9.08 24.02
CA PHE A 140 -23.11 -9.20 25.43
C PHE A 140 -22.77 -10.62 25.90
N ILE A 141 -21.78 -10.72 26.78
CA ILE A 141 -21.29 -11.99 27.31
C ILE A 141 -21.61 -12.03 28.80
N ILE A 142 -22.36 -13.04 29.22
CA ILE A 142 -22.52 -13.37 30.65
C ILE A 142 -21.43 -14.39 30.99
N ARG A 143 -20.62 -14.08 31.99
CA ARG A 143 -19.54 -14.96 32.45
C ARG A 143 -19.73 -15.20 33.94
N ASP A 144 -19.85 -16.46 34.32
CA ASP A 144 -19.67 -16.88 35.71
C ASP A 144 -18.16 -16.97 36.00
N GLU A 145 -17.79 -16.62 37.22
CA GLU A 145 -16.40 -16.51 37.71
C GLU A 145 -15.61 -17.83 37.60
#